data_AF-A0A7X7VFM8-F1
#
_entry.id   AF-A0A7X7VFM8-F1
#
_cell.length_a   1.000
_cell.length_b   1.000
_cell.length_c   1.000
_cell.angle_alpha   90.00
_cell.angle_beta   90.00
_cell.angle_gamma   90.00
#
_symmetry.space_group_name_H-M   'P 1'
#
loop_
_entity.id
_entity.type
_entity.pdbx_description
1 polymer ?
#
loop_
_entity_poly.entity_id
_entity_poly.type
_entity_poly.pdbx_seq_one_letter_code
_entity_poly.pdbx_strand_id
1 'polypeptide(L)' 'MADEKKDAKKRKKMNTLSPAEIEAKLAECREKQGNLTSKYARQLQARKKALAG' A
#
# COMPACT_ATOMS: atom_id res chain seq x y z
N MET A 1 -8.22 -30.87 -6.53
CA MET A 1 -7.20 -29.81 -6.70
C MET A 1 -7.17 -28.98 -5.43
N ALA A 2 -6.03 -28.92 -4.76
CA ALA A 2 -5.86 -28.22 -3.50
C ALA A 2 -5.91 -26.71 -3.75
N ASP A 3 -7.05 -26.08 -3.43
CA ASP A 3 -7.14 -24.63 -3.34
C ASP A 3 -6.56 -24.23 -1.97
N GLU A 4 -5.24 -24.13 -1.92
CA GLU A 4 -4.52 -23.58 -0.78
C GLU A 4 -5.03 -22.16 -0.53
N LYS A 5 -5.89 -22.06 0.47
CA LYS A 5 -6.21 -20.84 1.21
C LYS A 5 -4.90 -20.28 1.75
N LYS A 6 -4.15 -19.56 0.91
CA LYS A 6 -3.07 -18.69 1.36
C LYS A 6 -3.70 -17.69 2.31
N ASP A 7 -3.36 -17.81 3.58
CA ASP A 7 -3.62 -16.88 4.66
C ASP A 7 -3.77 -15.47 4.11
N ALA A 8 -5.03 -15.05 3.97
CA ALA A 8 -5.38 -13.69 3.60
C ALA A 8 -5.01 -12.82 4.79
N LYS A 9 -3.71 -12.52 4.89
CA LYS A 9 -3.10 -11.60 5.84
C LYS A 9 -3.98 -10.36 5.84
N LYS A 10 -4.80 -10.22 6.88
CA LYS A 10 -5.87 -9.21 6.99
C LYS A 10 -5.30 -7.91 6.44
N ARG A 11 -5.91 -7.36 5.38
CA ARG A 11 -5.45 -6.11 4.76
C ARG A 11 -5.35 -5.09 5.89
N LYS A 12 -4.13 -4.79 6.33
CA LYS A 12 -3.89 -3.75 7.34
C LYS A 12 -4.59 -2.51 6.83
N LYS A 13 -5.45 -1.93 7.67
CA LYS A 13 -6.13 -0.70 7.32
C LYS A 13 -5.05 0.27 6.88
N MET A 14 -5.32 0.94 5.78
CA MET A 14 -4.38 1.90 5.26
C MET A 14 -4.12 3.04 6.26
N ASN A 15 -4.93 3.17 7.33
CA ASN A 15 -4.78 4.03 8.52
C ASN A 15 -3.86 3.47 9.64
N THR A 16 -3.27 2.29 9.49
CA THR A 16 -2.32 1.71 10.46
C THR A 16 -0.94 1.41 9.87
N LEU A 17 -0.73 1.70 8.58
CA LEU A 17 0.59 1.57 7.95
C LEU A 17 1.57 2.60 8.54
N SER A 18 2.79 2.17 8.82
CA SER A 18 3.90 3.06 9.16
C SER A 18 4.41 3.80 7.92
N PRO A 19 5.14 4.92 8.07
CA PRO A 19 5.71 5.65 6.93
C PRO A 19 6.58 4.74 6.03
N ALA A 20 7.37 3.84 6.61
CA ALA A 20 8.15 2.86 5.87
C ALA A 20 7.29 1.86 5.05
N GLU A 21 6.18 1.37 5.62
CA GLU A 21 5.26 0.49 4.89
C GLU A 21 4.52 1.24 3.76
N ILE A 22 4.27 2.53 3.93
CA ILE A 22 3.66 3.37 2.88
C ILE A 22 4.63 3.54 1.70
N GLU A 23 5.90 3.78 1.96
CA GLU A 23 6.93 3.89 0.91
C GLU A 23 7.14 2.57 0.17
N ALA A 24 7.21 1.44 0.89
CA ALA A 24 7.32 0.12 0.27
C ALA A 24 6.14 -0.16 -0.68
N LYS A 25 4.92 0.21 -0.29
CA LYS A 25 3.74 0.05 -1.15
C LYS A 25 3.68 1.05 -2.30
N LEU A 26 4.19 2.26 -2.14
CA LEU A 26 4.33 3.21 -3.25
C LEU A 26 5.35 2.70 -4.27
N ALA A 27 6.48 2.14 -3.82
CA ALA A 27 7.45 1.50 -4.69
C ALA A 27 6.79 0.33 -5.46
N GLU A 28 6.07 -0.56 -4.76
CA GLU A 28 5.34 -1.66 -5.41
C GLU A 28 4.30 -1.16 -6.43
N CYS A 29 3.54 -0.09 -6.10
CA CYS A 29 2.62 0.53 -7.05
C CYS A 29 3.34 1.10 -8.27
N ARG A 30 4.51 1.72 -8.07
CA ARG A 30 5.31 2.27 -9.17
C ARG A 30 5.86 1.19 -10.08
N GLU A 31 6.34 0.07 -9.53
CA GLU A 31 6.84 -1.06 -10.33
C GLU A 31 5.71 -1.76 -11.10
N LYS A 32 4.55 -1.96 -10.47
CA LYS A 32 3.42 -2.66 -11.11
C LYS A 32 2.67 -1.83 -12.13
N GLN A 33 2.52 -0.52 -11.89
CA GLN A 33 1.66 0.35 -12.71
C GLN A 33 2.45 1.40 -13.51
N GLY A 34 3.76 1.52 -13.29
CA GLY A 34 4.61 2.56 -13.86
C GLY A 34 4.38 3.95 -13.27
N ASN A 35 3.14 4.25 -12.85
CA ASN A 35 2.70 5.55 -12.36
C ASN A 35 1.91 5.46 -11.06
N LEU A 36 2.04 6.50 -10.23
CA LEU A 36 1.34 6.64 -8.94
C LEU A 36 -0.02 7.36 -9.08
N THR A 37 -0.71 7.16 -10.19
CA THR A 37 -1.99 7.85 -10.49
C THR A 37 -3.21 7.14 -9.90
N SER A 38 -3.07 5.86 -9.56
CA SER A 38 -4.14 5.06 -8.97
C SER A 38 -4.66 5.69 -7.67
N LYS A 39 -5.97 5.51 -7.43
CA LYS A 39 -6.65 5.99 -6.22
C LYS A 39 -5.91 5.54 -4.95
N TYR A 40 -5.37 4.32 -4.97
CA TYR A 40 -4.61 3.77 -3.85
C TYR A 40 -3.26 4.47 -3.63
N ALA A 41 -2.51 4.73 -4.69
CA ALA A 41 -1.23 5.45 -4.61
C ALA A 41 -1.41 6.88 -4.10
N ARG A 42 -2.45 7.59 -4.57
CA ARG A 42 -2.80 8.93 -4.06
C ARG A 42 -3.13 8.92 -2.56
N GLN A 43 -3.86 7.91 -2.10
CA GLN A 43 -4.16 7.77 -0.67
C GLN A 43 -2.91 7.48 0.17
N LEU A 44 -1.98 6.66 -0.32
CA LEU A 44 -0.69 6.41 0.32
C LEU A 44 0.15 7.69 0.43
N GLN A 45 0.21 8.49 -0.64
CA GLN A 45 0.91 9.79 -0.62
C GLN A 45 0.29 10.78 0.38
N ALA A 46 -1.05 10.92 0.38
CA ALA A 46 -1.75 11.78 1.32
C ALA A 46 -1.44 11.40 2.77
N ARG A 47 -1.38 10.09 3.04
CA ARG A 47 -1.07 9.59 4.37
C ARG A 47 0.40 9.73 4.76
N LYS A 48 1.33 9.56 3.81
CA LYS A 48 2.75 9.90 4.00
C LYS A 48 2.89 11.37 4.41
N LYS A 49 2.18 12.26 3.72
CA LYS A 49 2.18 13.70 4.01
C LYS A 49 1.60 14.01 5.40
N ALA A 50 0.52 13.34 5.80
CA ALA A 50 -0.09 13.51 7.12
C ALA A 50 0.79 13.00 8.28
N LEU A 51 1.64 11.99 8.03
CA LEU A 51 2.59 11.46 9.02
C LEU A 51 3.91 12.25 9.09
N ALA A 52 4.21 13.06 8.07
CA ALA A 52 5.38 13.92 8.02
C ALA A 52 5.08 15.36 8.53
N GLY A 53 3.84 15.62 8.94
CA GLY A 53 3.39 16.90 9.51
C GLY A 53 3.63 16.98 11.00
#